data_AF-A0A539DVW7-F1
#
_entry.id   AF-A0A539DVW7-F1
#
_cell.length_a   1.000
_cell.length_b   1.000
_cell.length_c   1.000
_cell.angle_alpha   90.00
_cell.angle_beta   90.00
_cell.angle_gamma   90.00
#
_symmetry.space_group_name_H-M   'P 1'
#
loop_
_entity.id
_entity.type
_entity.pdbx_description
1 polymer ?
#
loop_
_entity_poly.entity_id
_entity_poly.type
_entity_poly.pdbx_seq_one_letter_code
_entity_poly.pdbx_strand_id
1 'polypeptide(L)'
;MSLAIRRTSDTDGIARSPVVDLAICLSAYAAMAHAVAVPRHVDTWAVAGAFFAGLALAQGVLSISLLRDRLSPAMVGLALWGNVAVICVYVVSRTAGLPFAPRTSAHGGRVVSGQSILPRGPESIGPLDVSTLVAELVLVAVLLSLMDRDHRRRTTTGLMLVGAIFWVAVATGALS
;
A
#
# COMPACT_ATOMS: atom_id res chain seq x y z
N MET A 1 -40.92 11.83 -11.52
CA MET A 1 -40.89 10.53 -12.21
C MET A 1 -40.15 9.56 -11.30
N SER A 2 -40.90 8.70 -10.60
CA SER A 2 -40.41 7.85 -9.50
C SER A 2 -39.78 6.58 -10.06
N LEU A 3 -38.49 6.35 -9.78
CA LEU A 3 -37.78 5.13 -10.14
C LEU A 3 -37.86 4.15 -8.97
N ALA A 4 -38.82 3.24 -9.06
CA ALA A 4 -39.00 2.12 -8.16
C ALA A 4 -37.75 1.21 -8.21
N ILE A 5 -37.06 1.10 -7.07
CA ILE A 5 -35.97 0.15 -6.84
C ILE A 5 -36.58 -1.25 -6.94
N ARG A 6 -36.20 -1.99 -7.98
CA ARG A 6 -36.54 -3.40 -8.17
C ARG A 6 -35.83 -4.22 -7.09
N ARG A 7 -36.51 -4.46 -5.97
CA ARG A 7 -36.08 -5.43 -4.96
C ARG A 7 -36.39 -6.83 -5.50
N THR A 8 -35.41 -7.48 -6.12
CA THR A 8 -35.47 -8.92 -6.34
C THR A 8 -35.19 -9.59 -4.99
N SER A 9 -36.22 -10.18 -4.41
CA SER A 9 -36.11 -11.13 -3.31
C SER A 9 -35.47 -12.41 -3.83
N ASP A 10 -34.26 -12.72 -3.37
CA ASP A 10 -33.74 -14.08 -3.41
C ASP A 10 -33.04 -14.39 -2.09
N THR A 11 -33.40 -15.55 -1.54
CA THR A 11 -33.03 -16.03 -0.21
C THR A 11 -31.79 -16.90 -0.29
N ASP A 12 -30.65 -16.28 -0.60
CA ASP A 12 -29.33 -16.85 -0.33
C ASP A 12 -28.79 -16.17 0.92
N GLY A 13 -28.38 -16.94 1.93
CA GLY A 13 -27.71 -16.39 3.12
C GLY A 13 -26.58 -15.48 2.64
N ILE A 14 -26.66 -14.19 2.99
CA ILE A 14 -25.94 -13.08 2.35
C ILE A 14 -24.46 -13.41 2.17
N ALA A 15 -24.10 -13.97 1.01
CA ALA A 15 -22.73 -14.34 0.73
C ALA A 15 -21.94 -13.05 0.55
N ARG A 16 -20.91 -12.85 1.39
CA ARG A 16 -19.99 -11.73 1.25
C ARG A 16 -19.34 -11.80 -0.14
N SER A 17 -19.19 -10.64 -0.78
CA SER A 17 -18.55 -10.58 -2.10
C SER A 17 -17.11 -11.09 -2.02
N PRO A 18 -16.68 -11.99 -2.92
CA PRO A 18 -15.30 -12.50 -2.92
C PRO A 18 -14.26 -11.39 -3.12
N VAL A 19 -14.66 -10.26 -3.71
CA VAL A 19 -13.81 -9.06 -3.84
C VAL A 19 -13.51 -8.44 -2.48
N VAL A 20 -14.48 -8.44 -1.57
CA VAL A 20 -14.30 -7.93 -0.20
C VAL A 20 -13.43 -8.89 0.61
N ASP A 21 -13.63 -10.20 0.46
CA ASP A 21 -12.78 -11.21 1.11
C ASP A 21 -11.31 -11.11 0.65
N LEU A 22 -11.10 -10.89 -0.64
CA LEU A 22 -9.77 -10.64 -1.18
C LEU A 22 -9.14 -9.38 -0.56
N ALA A 23 -9.90 -8.28 -0.44
CA ALA A 23 -9.42 -7.06 0.22
C ALA A 23 -9.03 -7.29 1.68
N ILE A 24 -9.84 -8.07 2.42
CA ILE A 24 -9.59 -8.45 3.82
C ILE A 24 -8.25 -9.20 3.92
N CYS A 25 -8.06 -10.22 3.10
CA CYS A 25 -6.87 -11.06 3.12
C CYS A 25 -5.62 -10.28 2.75
N LEU A 26 -5.67 -9.46 1.70
CA LEU A 26 -4.53 -8.64 1.27
C LEU A 26 -4.15 -7.60 2.33
N SER A 27 -5.14 -6.92 2.90
CA SER A 27 -4.90 -5.94 3.96
C SER A 27 -4.37 -6.58 5.24
N ALA A 28 -4.89 -7.75 5.63
CA ALA A 28 -4.37 -8.50 6.79
C ALA A 28 -2.94 -8.99 6.56
N TYR A 29 -2.65 -9.50 5.36
CA TYR A 29 -1.31 -9.95 4.97
C TYR A 29 -0.29 -8.82 5.04
N ALA A 30 -0.59 -7.67 4.43
CA ALA A 30 0.30 -6.52 4.44
C ALA A 30 0.49 -5.96 5.87
N ALA A 31 -0.58 -5.95 6.68
CA ALA A 31 -0.48 -5.56 8.09
C ALA A 31 0.51 -6.44 8.87
N MET A 32 0.44 -7.76 8.67
CA MET A 32 1.35 -8.71 9.29
C MET A 32 2.78 -8.53 8.79
N ALA A 33 2.98 -8.36 7.48
CA ALA A 33 4.31 -8.15 6.89
C ALA A 33 4.99 -6.89 7.46
N HIS A 34 4.25 -5.79 7.54
CA HIS A 34 4.74 -4.55 8.16
C HIS A 34 5.04 -4.74 9.65
N ALA A 35 4.18 -5.45 10.39
CA ALA A 35 4.43 -5.74 11.81
C ALA A 35 5.72 -6.54 12.03
N VAL A 36 5.97 -7.55 11.19
CA VAL A 36 7.21 -8.36 11.22
C VAL A 36 8.44 -7.50 10.88
N ALA A 37 8.28 -6.46 10.07
CA ALA A 37 9.35 -5.54 9.74
C ALA A 37 9.70 -4.58 10.89
N VAL A 38 8.79 -4.32 11.84
CA VAL A 38 8.97 -3.31 12.89
C VAL A 38 10.25 -3.50 13.71
N PRO A 39 10.55 -4.65 14.33
CA PRO A 39 11.70 -4.77 15.24
C PRO A 39 13.01 -4.39 14.56
N ARG A 40 13.23 -4.93 13.36
CA ARG A 40 14.42 -4.65 12.54
C ARG A 40 14.57 -3.16 12.21
N HIS A 41 13.47 -2.49 11.92
CA HIS A 41 13.50 -1.06 11.61
C HIS A 41 13.65 -0.19 12.85
N VAL A 42 13.09 -0.56 14.00
CA VAL A 42 13.29 0.18 15.27
C VAL A 42 14.76 0.17 15.68
N ASP A 43 15.43 -0.98 15.57
CA ASP A 43 16.85 -1.13 15.95
C ASP A 43 17.79 -0.26 15.09
N THR A 44 17.37 0.09 13.88
CA THR A 44 18.19 0.85 12.93
C THR A 44 17.80 2.32 12.88
N TRP A 45 16.49 2.58 12.82
CA TRP A 45 15.92 3.90 12.70
C TRP A 45 14.49 3.90 13.26
N ALA A 46 14.35 4.38 14.51
CA ALA A 46 13.08 4.41 15.22
C ALA A 46 11.91 5.03 14.42
N VAL A 47 12.19 6.04 13.57
CA VAL A 47 11.17 6.65 12.70
C VAL A 47 10.64 5.65 11.66
N ALA A 48 11.50 4.85 11.04
CA ALA A 48 11.05 3.77 10.16
C ALA A 48 10.26 2.72 10.93
N GLY A 49 10.73 2.34 12.12
CA GLY A 49 9.99 1.43 13.00
C GLY A 49 8.57 1.91 13.31
N ALA A 50 8.42 3.19 13.68
CA ALA A 50 7.13 3.82 13.93
C ALA A 50 6.26 3.89 12.67
N PHE A 51 6.85 4.17 11.50
CA PHE A 51 6.16 4.15 10.22
C PHE A 51 5.57 2.76 9.93
N PHE A 52 6.38 1.69 9.99
CA PHE A 52 5.91 0.31 9.79
C PHE A 52 4.85 -0.10 10.80
N ALA A 53 4.99 0.30 12.07
CA ALA A 53 3.96 0.05 13.08
C ALA A 53 2.63 0.76 12.75
N GLY A 54 2.71 2.01 12.27
CA GLY A 54 1.56 2.76 11.79
C GLY A 54 0.87 2.08 10.59
N LEU A 55 1.64 1.58 9.62
CA LEU A 55 1.11 0.83 8.49
C LEU A 55 0.42 -0.46 8.93
N ALA A 56 1.06 -1.23 9.80
CA ALA A 56 0.50 -2.45 10.36
C ALA A 56 -0.86 -2.19 11.05
N LEU A 57 -0.94 -1.13 11.86
CA LEU A 57 -2.18 -0.73 12.50
C LEU A 57 -3.24 -0.27 11.49
N ALA A 58 -2.89 0.57 10.53
CA ALA A 58 -3.82 1.09 9.54
C ALA A 58 -4.42 -0.02 8.67
N GLN A 59 -3.60 -0.93 8.17
CA GLN A 59 -4.06 -2.07 7.36
C GLN A 59 -4.78 -3.14 8.20
N GLY A 60 -4.41 -3.31 9.47
CA GLY A 60 -5.16 -4.15 10.41
C GLY A 60 -6.56 -3.59 10.68
N VAL A 61 -6.67 -2.28 10.92
CA VAL A 61 -7.95 -1.58 11.11
C VAL A 61 -8.82 -1.68 9.85
N LEU A 62 -8.23 -1.50 8.66
CA LEU A 62 -8.95 -1.67 7.39
C LEU A 62 -9.50 -3.10 7.24
N SER A 63 -8.67 -4.11 7.48
CA SER A 63 -9.08 -5.52 7.40
C SER A 63 -10.23 -5.84 8.36
N ILE A 64 -10.14 -5.38 9.62
CA ILE A 64 -11.20 -5.54 10.62
C ILE A 64 -12.47 -4.77 10.22
N SER A 65 -12.34 -3.60 9.61
CA SER A 65 -13.48 -2.78 9.19
C SER A 65 -14.22 -3.42 8.02
N LEU A 66 -13.50 -4.01 7.08
CA LEU A 66 -14.06 -4.82 5.99
C LEU A 66 -14.76 -6.07 6.55
N LEU A 67 -14.13 -6.78 7.49
CA LEU A 67 -14.72 -7.96 8.16
C LEU A 67 -16.01 -7.66 8.92
N ARG A 68 -16.19 -6.42 9.39
CA ARG A 68 -17.37 -5.96 10.14
C ARG A 68 -18.37 -5.20 9.28
N ASP A 69 -18.15 -5.16 7.96
CA ASP A 69 -18.99 -4.44 6.99
C ASP A 69 -19.19 -2.94 7.36
N ARG A 70 -18.13 -2.32 7.92
CA ARG A 70 -18.11 -0.90 8.37
C ARG A 70 -17.41 0.02 7.37
N LEU A 71 -17.59 -0.21 6.07
CA LEU A 71 -16.92 0.58 5.04
C LEU A 71 -17.66 1.87 4.73
N SER A 72 -16.95 3.00 4.77
CA SER A 72 -17.41 4.27 4.20
C SER A 72 -16.63 4.60 2.92
N PRO A 73 -17.20 5.35 1.97
CA PRO A 73 -16.48 5.78 0.77
C PRO A 73 -15.18 6.54 1.08
N ALA A 74 -15.19 7.34 2.16
CA ALA A 74 -14.02 8.05 2.64
C ALA A 74 -12.91 7.10 3.13
N MET A 75 -13.26 6.03 3.84
CA MET A 75 -12.29 5.01 4.28
C MET A 75 -11.68 4.26 3.09
N VAL A 76 -12.48 3.94 2.06
CA VAL A 76 -11.97 3.30 0.82
C VAL A 76 -10.98 4.22 0.12
N GLY A 77 -11.32 5.50 -0.01
CA GLY A 77 -10.42 6.50 -0.59
C GLY A 77 -9.12 6.66 0.20
N LEU A 78 -9.22 6.78 1.52
CA LEU A 78 -8.05 6.90 2.40
C LEU A 78 -7.16 5.65 2.34
N ALA A 79 -7.76 4.46 2.38
CA ALA A 79 -7.04 3.20 2.25
C ALA A 79 -6.31 3.09 0.91
N LEU A 80 -6.99 3.44 -0.20
CA LEU A 80 -6.39 3.38 -1.53
C LEU A 80 -5.19 4.31 -1.64
N TRP A 81 -5.37 5.60 -1.30
CA TRP A 81 -4.30 6.58 -1.40
C TRP A 81 -3.18 6.36 -0.37
N GLY A 82 -3.51 5.80 0.80
CA GLY A 82 -2.52 5.35 1.77
C GLY A 82 -1.62 4.26 1.21
N ASN A 83 -2.16 3.21 0.59
CA ASN A 83 -1.36 2.16 -0.06
C ASN A 83 -0.53 2.72 -1.22
N VAL A 84 -1.10 3.60 -2.05
CA VAL A 84 -0.34 4.29 -3.11
C VAL A 84 0.85 5.06 -2.52
N ALA A 85 0.64 5.79 -1.42
CA ALA A 85 1.72 6.53 -0.77
C ALA A 85 2.82 5.60 -0.24
N VAL A 86 2.46 4.46 0.37
CA VAL A 86 3.43 3.44 0.83
C VAL A 86 4.25 2.89 -0.33
N ILE A 87 3.60 2.54 -1.45
CA ILE A 87 4.26 2.08 -2.66
C ILE A 87 5.23 3.14 -3.18
N CYS A 88 4.82 4.40 -3.22
CA CYS A 88 5.69 5.51 -3.61
C CYS A 88 6.91 5.63 -2.69
N VAL A 89 6.72 5.54 -1.37
CA VAL A 89 7.83 5.56 -0.38
C VAL A 89 8.76 4.37 -0.60
N TYR A 90 8.22 3.18 -0.88
CA TYR A 90 9.04 2.00 -1.19
C TYR A 90 9.86 2.20 -2.47
N VAL A 91 9.26 2.71 -3.55
CA VAL A 91 10.01 2.97 -4.79
C VAL A 91 11.11 3.99 -4.54
N VAL A 92 10.79 5.12 -3.90
CA VAL A 92 11.77 6.18 -3.59
C VAL A 92 12.88 5.66 -2.67
N SER A 93 12.55 4.89 -1.64
CA SER A 93 13.55 4.33 -0.73
C SER A 93 14.52 3.40 -1.47
N ARG A 94 14.05 2.70 -2.50
CA ARG A 94 14.88 1.84 -3.33
C ARG A 94 15.64 2.59 -4.42
N THR A 95 15.13 3.66 -5.01
CA THR A 95 15.79 4.32 -6.17
C THR A 95 16.58 5.58 -5.83
N ALA A 96 16.17 6.35 -4.81
CA ALA A 96 16.81 7.61 -4.44
C ALA A 96 17.18 7.68 -2.95
N GLY A 97 16.72 6.70 -2.17
CA GLY A 97 16.77 6.70 -0.72
C GLY A 97 15.79 7.69 -0.09
N LEU A 98 15.67 7.62 1.24
CA LEU A 98 14.75 8.47 2.00
C LEU A 98 15.48 9.69 2.60
N PRO A 99 14.83 10.85 2.63
CA PRO A 99 15.38 12.01 3.33
C PRO A 99 15.50 11.69 4.83
N PHE A 100 16.61 12.13 5.45
CA PHE A 100 16.91 11.94 6.87
C PHE A 100 17.12 10.49 7.35
N ALA A 101 17.14 9.51 6.45
CA ALA A 101 17.49 8.13 6.80
C ALA A 101 18.97 8.02 7.23
N PRO A 102 19.29 7.18 8.24
CA PRO A 102 20.68 6.93 8.64
C PRO A 102 21.55 6.39 7.51
N ARG A 103 22.87 6.67 7.58
CA ARG A 103 23.89 6.18 6.65
C ARG A 103 24.25 4.69 6.84
N THR A 104 23.52 3.97 7.67
CA THR A 104 23.70 2.53 7.91
C THR A 104 22.36 1.87 7.74
N SER A 105 22.24 0.95 6.78
CA SER A 105 21.02 0.18 6.51
C SER A 105 20.74 -0.82 7.64
N ALA A 106 19.48 -1.24 7.76
CA ALA A 106 19.03 -2.20 8.76
C ALA A 106 19.62 -3.62 8.61
N HIS A 107 20.33 -3.86 7.50
CA HIS A 107 20.96 -5.13 7.16
C HIS A 107 22.51 -5.10 7.23
N GLY A 108 23.11 -4.13 7.94
CA GLY A 108 24.52 -4.23 8.38
C GLY A 108 25.61 -3.77 7.40
N GLY A 109 25.26 -3.06 6.32
CA GLY A 109 26.24 -2.46 5.40
C GLY A 109 26.65 -1.02 5.71
N ARG A 110 27.87 -0.60 5.34
CA ARG A 110 28.22 0.84 5.24
C ARG A 110 27.49 1.44 4.04
N VAL A 111 26.57 2.38 4.28
CA VAL A 111 25.72 2.98 3.25
C VAL A 111 26.05 4.47 3.07
N VAL A 112 26.07 4.94 1.82
CA VAL A 112 26.17 6.37 1.47
C VAL A 112 24.75 6.92 1.32
N SER A 113 24.52 8.20 1.60
CA SER A 113 23.18 8.80 1.52
C SER A 113 22.52 8.56 0.15
N GLY A 114 21.43 7.74 0.13
CA GLY A 114 20.54 7.59 -1.04
C GLY A 114 20.48 6.24 -1.78
N GLN A 115 20.64 5.05 -1.19
CA GLN A 115 20.74 3.80 -1.99
C GLN A 115 19.64 2.71 -1.84
N SER A 116 19.18 2.21 -3.01
CA SER A 116 19.47 0.85 -3.54
C SER A 116 19.58 0.80 -5.09
N ILE A 117 20.79 0.84 -5.65
CA ILE A 117 21.06 0.40 -7.05
C ILE A 117 21.85 -0.92 -6.98
N LEU A 118 21.24 -2.05 -7.32
CA LEU A 118 21.87 -3.39 -7.31
C LEU A 118 22.82 -3.57 -8.52
N PRO A 119 23.93 -4.36 -8.43
CA PRO A 119 23.95 -5.78 -8.02
C PRO A 119 24.92 -6.19 -6.89
N ARG A 120 25.67 -5.29 -6.25
CA ARG A 120 26.58 -5.64 -5.12
C ARG A 120 26.58 -4.58 -4.01
N GLY A 121 25.40 -4.20 -3.53
CA GLY A 121 25.21 -3.39 -2.31
C GLY A 121 24.47 -4.20 -1.22
N PRO A 122 24.71 -3.95 0.08
CA PRO A 122 24.44 -4.89 1.17
C PRO A 122 22.97 -5.08 1.62
N GLU A 123 21.97 -4.44 1.02
CA GLU A 123 20.56 -4.69 1.37
C GLU A 123 19.83 -5.39 0.21
N SER A 124 19.77 -6.73 0.27
CA SER A 124 19.05 -7.55 -0.70
C SER A 124 17.54 -7.31 -0.58
N ILE A 125 16.84 -7.17 -1.71
CA ILE A 125 15.36 -7.16 -1.71
C ILE A 125 14.87 -8.51 -1.17
N GLY A 126 14.22 -8.48 -0.01
CA GLY A 126 13.69 -9.67 0.62
C GLY A 126 12.45 -10.19 -0.13
N PRO A 127 12.19 -11.51 -0.15
CA PRO A 127 10.94 -12.04 -0.72
C PRO A 127 9.68 -11.42 -0.10
N LEU A 128 9.74 -11.11 1.21
CA LEU A 128 8.64 -10.48 1.94
C LEU A 128 8.34 -9.06 1.46
N ASP A 129 9.35 -8.29 1.04
CA ASP A 129 9.18 -6.95 0.51
C ASP A 129 8.40 -7.00 -0.82
N VAL A 130 8.80 -7.88 -1.73
CA VAL A 130 8.17 -8.05 -3.05
C VAL A 130 6.74 -8.55 -2.91
N SER A 131 6.51 -9.55 -2.07
CA SER A 131 5.17 -10.09 -1.87
C SER A 131 4.24 -9.08 -1.20
N THR A 132 4.76 -8.24 -0.30
CA THR A 132 3.99 -7.15 0.32
C THR A 132 3.64 -6.09 -0.72
N LEU A 133 4.60 -5.66 -1.54
CA LEU A 133 4.34 -4.73 -2.64
C LEU A 133 3.26 -5.25 -3.61
N VAL A 134 3.34 -6.52 -4.00
CA VAL A 134 2.32 -7.15 -4.86
C VAL A 134 0.96 -7.13 -4.17
N ALA A 135 0.90 -7.47 -2.88
CA ALA A 135 -0.35 -7.46 -2.13
C ALA A 135 -0.96 -6.05 -2.06
N GLU A 136 -0.15 -5.02 -1.83
CA GLU A 136 -0.60 -3.62 -1.79
C GLU A 136 -1.08 -3.13 -3.16
N LEU A 137 -0.40 -3.49 -4.24
CA LEU A 137 -0.83 -3.18 -5.61
C LEU A 137 -2.17 -3.82 -5.96
N VAL A 138 -2.35 -5.10 -5.63
CA VAL A 138 -3.63 -5.80 -5.84
C VAL A 138 -4.72 -5.18 -4.97
N LEU A 139 -4.39 -4.82 -3.72
CA LEU A 139 -5.34 -4.16 -2.81
C LEU A 139 -5.80 -2.81 -3.38
N VAL A 140 -4.91 -2.00 -3.96
CA VAL A 140 -5.28 -0.75 -4.65
C VAL A 140 -6.28 -0.99 -5.77
N ALA A 141 -6.05 -2.00 -6.62
CA ALA A 141 -6.96 -2.35 -7.72
C ALA A 141 -8.33 -2.82 -7.18
N VAL A 142 -8.33 -3.62 -6.12
CA VAL A 142 -9.56 -4.09 -5.46
C VAL A 142 -10.33 -2.92 -4.85
N LEU A 143 -9.68 -2.04 -4.08
CA LEU A 143 -10.31 -0.86 -3.49
C LEU A 143 -10.89 0.08 -4.56
N LEU A 144 -10.19 0.25 -5.68
CA LEU A 144 -10.68 1.03 -6.83
C LEU A 144 -11.98 0.44 -7.41
N SER A 145 -12.09 -0.89 -7.44
CA SER A 145 -13.30 -1.60 -7.91
C SER A 145 -14.50 -1.40 -6.98
N LEU A 146 -14.28 -1.17 -5.68
CA LEU A 146 -15.31 -0.93 -4.67
C LEU A 146 -15.84 0.51 -4.68
N MET A 147 -15.17 1.43 -5.37
CA MET A 147 -15.62 2.82 -5.48
C MET A 147 -16.79 2.98 -6.46
N ASP A 148 -17.66 3.96 -6.21
CA ASP A 148 -18.65 4.40 -7.19
C ASP A 148 -18.00 5.00 -8.45
N ARG A 149 -18.80 5.24 -9.48
CA ARG A 149 -18.30 5.68 -10.79
C ARG A 149 -17.57 7.03 -10.74
N ASP A 150 -18.05 7.96 -9.94
CA ASP A 150 -17.50 9.32 -9.90
C ASP A 150 -16.17 9.36 -9.14
N HIS A 151 -16.12 8.71 -7.97
CA HIS A 151 -14.89 8.56 -7.20
C HIS A 151 -13.86 7.72 -7.96
N ARG A 152 -14.28 6.60 -8.57
CA ARG A 152 -13.38 5.75 -9.37
C ARG A 152 -12.74 6.54 -10.50
N ARG A 153 -13.50 7.31 -11.26
CA ARG A 153 -12.96 8.13 -12.36
C ARG A 153 -11.92 9.13 -11.87
N ARG A 154 -12.23 9.89 -10.81
CA ARG A 154 -11.28 10.87 -10.23
C ARG A 154 -10.01 10.19 -9.73
N THR A 155 -10.14 9.06 -9.03
CA THR A 155 -9.02 8.30 -8.50
C THR A 155 -8.16 7.73 -9.63
N THR A 156 -8.76 7.13 -10.67
CA THR A 156 -8.00 6.63 -11.84
C THR A 156 -7.21 7.76 -12.52
N THR A 157 -7.81 8.93 -12.72
CA THR A 157 -7.09 10.09 -13.26
C THR A 157 -5.91 10.47 -12.35
N GLY A 158 -6.11 10.50 -11.03
CA GLY A 158 -5.05 10.75 -10.07
C GLY A 158 -3.91 9.72 -10.14
N LEU A 159 -4.24 8.43 -10.22
CA LEU A 159 -3.25 7.35 -10.36
C LEU A 159 -2.42 7.50 -11.64
N MET A 160 -3.06 7.88 -12.75
CA MET A 160 -2.35 8.14 -14.01
C MET A 160 -1.41 9.33 -13.90
N LEU A 161 -1.81 10.39 -13.18
CA LEU A 161 -0.92 11.54 -12.93
C LEU A 161 0.27 11.15 -12.06
N VAL A 162 0.06 10.37 -10.99
CA VAL A 162 1.16 9.84 -10.16
C VAL A 162 2.11 9.01 -11.02
N GLY A 163 1.59 8.08 -11.83
CA GLY A 163 2.40 7.27 -12.74
C GLY A 163 3.18 8.11 -13.75
N ALA A 164 2.56 9.14 -14.34
CA ALA A 164 3.22 10.07 -15.26
C ALA A 164 4.36 10.85 -14.57
N ILE A 165 4.15 11.31 -13.34
CA ILE A 165 5.19 11.99 -12.54
C ILE A 165 6.36 11.03 -12.27
N PHE A 166 6.10 9.77 -11.91
CA PHE A 166 7.15 8.77 -11.74
C PHE A 166 7.95 8.54 -13.03
N TRP A 167 7.26 8.41 -14.17
CA TRP A 167 7.92 8.25 -15.46
C TRP A 167 8.80 9.44 -15.82
N VAL A 168 8.33 10.67 -15.58
CA VAL A 168 9.14 11.87 -15.77
C VAL A 168 10.36 11.86 -14.86
N ALA A 169 10.20 11.51 -13.58
CA ALA A 169 11.30 11.46 -12.63
C ALA A 169 12.36 10.39 -13.00
N VAL A 170 11.94 9.24 -13.54
CA VAL A 170 12.86 8.23 -14.08
C VAL A 170 13.55 8.76 -15.35
N ALA A 171 12.80 9.35 -16.28
CA ALA A 171 13.34 9.85 -17.55
C ALA A 171 14.35 11.01 -17.36
N THR A 172 14.21 11.79 -16.30
CA THR A 172 15.14 12.87 -15.94
C THR A 172 16.31 12.41 -15.07
N GLY A 173 16.35 11.14 -14.66
CA GLY A 173 17.37 10.61 -13.75
C GLY A 173 17.21 11.03 -12.29
N ALA A 174 16.06 11.61 -11.91
CA ALA A 174 15.75 11.92 -10.51
C ALA A 174 15.48 10.65 -9.68
N LEU A 175 15.05 9.57 -10.34
CA LEU A 175 15.01 8.21 -9.80
C LEU A 175 15.88 7.34 -10.71
N SER A 176 17.04 6.87 -10.24
CA SER A 176 18.03 6.13 -11.05
C SER A 176 18.59 4.93 -10.30
#